data_AF-A0A936YQ88-F1
#
_entry.id   AF-A0A936YQ88-F1
#
_cell.length_a   1.000
_cell.length_b   1.000
_cell.length_c   1.000
_cell.angle_alpha   90.00
_cell.angle_beta   90.00
_cell.angle_gamma   90.00
#
_symmetry.space_group_name_H-M   'P 1'
#
loop_
_entity.id
_entity.type
_entity.pdbx_description
1 polymer ?
#
loop_
_entity_poly.entity_id
_entity_poly.type
_entity_poly.pdbx_seq_one_letter_code
_entity_poly.pdbx_strand_id
1 'polypeptide(L)'
;MVGDCAFAEVGQRVPFLPSWCPRIMQIDLLKLDKAMDRSLEAAADHSLWPEILQGISEATGSFGANIIPTAERLPGLVIATESVGPVLEEYFDDGWHQNDWRLKALPLLVGPGTACDQQYTSDDEFRELGYYRFQAKYGIGRSCMIGFSSEQDLLSLTLHRTLASEFFGEAEVAVLRMMRDRLMAAALLMRSLSAKRVEGMAKAFEMADIAAIFFDRFGKVTTVNERAALLLGDELQVRQGELTSRSRAETAAIRQKMRLVTSEHWLHPTADGGLVRIARVDRPPVLVRIQRLGGNLPDFFANSVGVCLFEDMNRRPVIEPGLLGDVYGLTPTEALIAVQLAEGIDLRSAATASSMGYETARTHLRSIFGKTGTGRQSELVAMLGRLKAAKAL
;
A
#
# COMPACT_ATOMS: atom_id res chain seq x y z
N MET A 1 50.50 43.64 -6.18
CA MET A 1 51.97 43.78 -6.11
C MET A 1 52.57 42.53 -6.69
N VAL A 2 53.32 42.68 -7.76
CA VAL A 2 54.02 41.62 -8.48
C VAL A 2 55.28 41.25 -7.70
N GLY A 3 55.65 39.97 -7.68
CA GLY A 3 56.95 39.47 -7.23
C GLY A 3 56.83 38.01 -6.79
N ASP A 4 57.72 37.08 -7.12
CA ASP A 4 58.85 37.03 -8.06
C ASP A 4 59.10 35.51 -8.22
N CYS A 5 59.12 34.99 -9.45
CA CYS A 5 59.50 33.60 -9.69
C CYS A 5 61.03 33.50 -9.80
N ALA A 6 61.66 32.96 -8.76
CA ALA A 6 63.05 32.51 -8.82
C ALA A 6 63.10 30.98 -8.90
N PHE A 7 63.69 30.49 -9.99
CA PHE A 7 64.17 29.11 -10.13
C PHE A 7 65.37 28.89 -9.20
N ALA A 8 65.36 27.82 -8.41
CA ALA A 8 66.56 27.26 -7.78
C ALA A 8 66.46 25.73 -7.68
N GLU A 9 67.39 25.11 -8.41
CA GLU A 9 68.07 23.82 -8.32
C GLU A 9 67.55 22.61 -7.52
N VAL A 10 67.84 21.46 -8.15
CA VAL A 10 67.61 20.08 -7.76
C VAL A 10 68.42 19.69 -6.51
N GLY A 11 67.73 19.11 -5.53
CA GLY A 11 68.30 18.15 -4.58
C GLY A 11 68.49 18.66 -3.15
N GLN A 12 67.47 18.50 -2.30
CA GLN A 12 67.56 17.91 -0.94
C GLN A 12 66.25 18.10 -0.16
N ARG A 13 65.77 16.98 0.41
CA ARG A 13 64.76 16.83 1.50
C ARG A 13 63.49 17.67 1.40
N VAL A 14 62.43 17.05 0.88
CA VAL A 14 61.04 17.51 1.03
C VAL A 14 60.68 17.55 2.53
N PRO A 15 60.30 18.69 3.11
CA PRO A 15 59.72 18.74 4.45
C PRO A 15 58.29 18.18 4.39
N PHE A 16 57.90 17.43 5.42
CA PHE A 16 56.53 17.01 5.68
C PHE A 16 55.54 18.16 5.42
N LEU A 17 54.73 18.02 4.37
CA LEU A 17 53.55 18.85 4.18
C LEU A 17 52.44 18.36 5.15
N PRO A 18 51.77 19.24 5.90
CA PRO A 18 50.68 18.85 6.77
C PRO A 18 49.52 18.28 5.95
N SER A 19 48.96 17.16 6.42
CA SER A 19 47.93 16.33 5.78
C SER A 19 46.53 16.97 5.79
N TRP A 20 46.39 18.20 5.31
CA TRP A 20 45.11 18.85 5.08
C TRP A 20 44.98 19.17 3.58
N CYS A 21 44.92 18.12 2.76
CA CYS A 21 44.21 18.24 1.47
C CYS A 21 42.72 18.13 1.78
N PRO A 22 41.87 19.10 1.41
CA PRO A 22 40.43 18.88 1.44
C PRO A 22 40.15 17.68 0.53
N ARG A 23 39.64 16.57 1.10
CA ARG A 23 39.17 15.43 0.29
C ARG A 23 38.18 16.02 -0.71
N ILE A 24 38.53 15.96 -2.00
CA ILE A 24 37.69 16.46 -3.08
C ILE A 24 36.34 15.74 -2.94
N MET A 25 35.28 16.50 -2.69
CA MET A 25 33.92 16.01 -2.66
C MET A 25 33.65 15.30 -3.99
N GLN A 26 33.37 13.99 -3.96
CA GLN A 26 33.14 13.20 -5.17
C GLN A 26 31.69 13.29 -5.67
N ILE A 27 30.79 13.89 -4.89
CA ILE A 27 29.38 14.08 -5.27
C ILE A 27 29.26 15.30 -6.19
N ASP A 28 28.68 15.09 -7.38
CA ASP A 28 28.27 16.16 -8.29
C ASP A 28 26.95 16.77 -7.82
N LEU A 29 27.05 17.92 -7.13
CA LEU A 29 25.88 18.58 -6.53
C LEU A 29 24.84 19.04 -7.55
N LEU A 30 25.26 19.43 -8.76
CA LEU A 30 24.35 19.90 -9.80
C LEU A 30 23.54 18.72 -10.37
N LYS A 31 24.20 17.59 -10.62
CA LYS A 31 23.50 16.37 -11.03
C LYS A 31 22.60 15.85 -9.92
N LEU A 32 23.03 15.93 -8.66
CA LEU A 32 22.23 15.48 -7.53
C LEU A 32 20.96 16.32 -7.36
N ASP A 33 21.07 17.65 -7.47
CA ASP A 33 19.90 18.55 -7.42
C ASP A 33 18.92 18.22 -8.55
N LYS A 34 19.42 18.10 -9.78
CA LYS A 34 18.61 17.73 -10.96
C LYS A 34 17.93 16.36 -10.81
N ALA A 35 18.62 15.37 -10.28
CA ALA A 35 18.04 14.04 -10.04
C ALA A 35 16.91 14.11 -9.00
N MET A 36 17.05 15.01 -8.02
CA MET A 36 16.07 15.22 -6.96
C MET A 36 14.91 16.14 -7.36
N ASP A 37 15.03 16.96 -8.41
CA ASP A 37 13.97 17.88 -8.85
C ASP A 37 12.64 17.14 -9.11
N ARG A 38 12.71 15.94 -9.68
CA ARG A 38 11.53 15.12 -9.99
C ARG A 38 11.04 14.27 -8.83
N SER A 39 11.68 14.33 -7.66
CA SER A 39 11.25 13.57 -6.47
C SER A 39 9.83 13.96 -6.01
N LEU A 40 9.43 15.21 -6.22
CA LEU A 40 8.06 15.67 -5.97
C LEU A 40 7.08 15.24 -7.06
N GLU A 41 7.48 15.21 -8.33
CA GLU A 41 6.66 14.68 -9.42
C GLU A 41 6.42 13.17 -9.27
N ALA A 42 7.45 12.45 -8.82
CA ALA A 42 7.36 11.04 -8.47
C ALA A 42 6.35 10.78 -7.35
N ALA A 43 5.88 11.84 -6.67
CA ALA A 43 4.80 11.72 -5.72
C ALA A 43 3.44 11.42 -6.35
N ALA A 44 3.24 11.87 -7.58
CA ALA A 44 2.05 11.61 -8.36
C ALA A 44 2.25 10.41 -9.31
N ASP A 45 3.49 10.13 -9.73
CA ASP A 45 3.83 9.04 -10.64
C ASP A 45 5.02 8.21 -10.13
N HIS A 46 4.71 7.05 -9.56
CA HIS A 46 5.72 6.16 -8.99
C HIS A 46 6.69 5.58 -10.03
N SER A 47 6.33 5.58 -11.32
CA SER A 47 7.18 5.05 -12.38
C SER A 47 8.46 5.86 -12.59
N LEU A 48 8.56 7.06 -12.00
CA LEU A 48 9.72 7.94 -12.08
C LEU A 48 10.85 7.56 -11.11
N TRP A 49 10.58 6.75 -10.09
CA TRP A 49 11.56 6.41 -9.06
C TRP A 49 12.82 5.69 -9.60
N PRO A 50 12.73 4.72 -10.54
CA PRO A 50 13.92 4.13 -11.13
C PRO A 50 14.85 5.14 -11.80
N GLU A 51 14.30 6.12 -12.53
CA GLU A 51 15.07 7.19 -13.17
C GLU A 51 15.73 8.11 -12.14
N ILE A 52 15.01 8.46 -11.06
CA ILE A 52 15.54 9.26 -9.95
C ILE A 52 16.70 8.53 -9.26
N LEU A 53 16.54 7.24 -8.97
CA LEU A 53 17.60 6.43 -8.36
C LEU A 53 18.84 6.33 -9.26
N GLN A 54 18.63 6.19 -10.57
CA GLN A 54 19.72 6.20 -11.53
C GLN A 54 20.47 7.53 -11.50
N GLY A 55 19.76 8.66 -11.54
CA GLY A 55 20.36 9.99 -11.46
C GLY A 55 21.10 10.24 -10.15
N ILE A 56 20.56 9.80 -9.00
CA ILE A 56 21.23 9.87 -7.71
C ILE A 56 22.52 9.04 -7.75
N SER A 57 22.46 7.80 -8.24
CA SER A 57 23.63 6.92 -8.31
C SER A 57 24.75 7.52 -9.17
N GLU A 58 24.41 8.11 -10.31
CA GLU A 58 25.37 8.79 -11.18
C GLU A 58 25.98 10.03 -10.52
N ALA A 59 25.16 10.83 -9.83
CA ALA A 59 25.62 12.03 -9.14
C ALA A 59 26.56 11.72 -7.96
N THR A 60 26.37 10.58 -7.29
CA THR A 60 27.19 10.16 -6.15
C THR A 60 28.39 9.28 -6.53
N GLY A 61 28.56 8.97 -7.82
CA GLY A 61 29.59 8.05 -8.30
C GLY A 61 29.40 6.61 -7.79
N SER A 62 28.15 6.23 -7.54
CA SER A 62 27.76 4.93 -7.02
C SER A 62 27.62 3.90 -8.14
N PHE A 63 27.93 2.65 -7.82
CA PHE A 63 27.66 1.47 -8.67
C PHE A 63 26.15 1.33 -8.94
N GLY A 64 25.34 1.62 -7.94
CA GLY A 64 23.90 1.58 -8.03
C GLY A 64 23.24 1.94 -6.72
N ALA A 65 21.91 1.96 -6.73
CA ALA A 65 21.13 2.30 -5.56
C ALA A 65 19.86 1.46 -5.46
N ASN A 66 19.34 1.28 -4.25
CA ASN A 66 18.03 0.70 -4.03
C ASN A 66 17.29 1.34 -2.86
N ILE A 67 15.95 1.32 -2.91
CA ILE A 67 15.06 1.65 -1.80
C ILE A 67 14.37 0.36 -1.34
N ILE A 68 14.47 0.06 -0.06
CA ILE A 68 13.83 -1.10 0.57
C ILE A 68 13.32 -0.76 1.98
N PRO A 69 12.17 -1.29 2.43
CA PRO A 69 11.73 -1.17 3.82
C PRO A 69 12.69 -1.86 4.78
N THR A 70 12.77 -1.38 6.01
CA THR A 70 13.63 -2.04 7.02
C THR A 70 12.97 -3.24 7.71
N ALA A 71 11.64 -3.24 7.87
CA ALA A 71 10.91 -4.29 8.58
C ALA A 71 10.36 -5.41 7.67
N GLU A 72 9.71 -5.06 6.56
CA GLU A 72 9.06 -6.01 5.64
C GLU A 72 9.79 -6.07 4.29
N ARG A 73 10.89 -6.84 4.26
CA ARG A 73 11.75 -6.97 3.08
C ARG A 73 11.23 -8.09 2.17
N LEU A 74 10.55 -7.72 1.10
CA LEU A 74 10.01 -8.64 0.08
C LEU A 74 10.50 -8.22 -1.32
N PRO A 75 10.61 -9.16 -2.29
CA PRO A 75 11.03 -8.85 -3.67
C PRO A 75 10.19 -7.74 -4.31
N GLY A 76 8.86 -7.86 -4.27
CA GLY A 76 7.93 -6.83 -4.72
C GLY A 76 7.90 -5.55 -3.87
N LEU A 77 8.75 -5.42 -2.85
CA LEU A 77 8.92 -4.24 -2.00
C LEU A 77 10.35 -3.70 -2.13
N VAL A 78 10.87 -3.59 -3.36
CA VAL A 78 12.15 -2.93 -3.68
C VAL A 78 12.05 -2.11 -4.97
N ILE A 79 12.68 -0.93 -4.98
CA ILE A 79 13.04 -0.20 -6.23
C ILE A 79 14.55 -0.16 -6.29
N ALA A 80 15.14 -0.47 -7.44
CA ALA A 80 16.59 -0.47 -7.59
C ALA A 80 17.01 0.02 -8.98
N THR A 81 18.26 0.46 -9.09
CA THR A 81 18.94 0.63 -10.38
C THR A 81 19.16 -0.74 -11.02
N GLU A 82 19.18 -0.79 -12.36
CA GLU A 82 19.39 -2.03 -13.12
C GLU A 82 20.68 -2.76 -12.70
N SER A 83 21.74 -2.01 -12.38
CA SER A 83 23.02 -2.53 -11.89
C SER A 83 22.92 -3.34 -10.59
N VAL A 84 21.92 -3.05 -9.74
CA VAL A 84 21.71 -3.72 -8.45
C VAL A 84 20.70 -4.87 -8.56
N GLY A 85 20.01 -5.02 -9.69
CA GLY A 85 19.03 -6.09 -9.94
C GLY A 85 19.58 -7.50 -9.65
N PRO A 86 20.69 -7.92 -10.28
CA PRO A 86 21.22 -9.28 -10.10
C PRO A 86 21.60 -9.62 -8.65
N VAL A 87 22.15 -8.66 -7.89
CA VAL A 87 22.48 -8.90 -6.47
C VAL A 87 21.22 -8.97 -5.61
N LEU A 88 20.15 -8.24 -5.97
CA LEU A 88 18.89 -8.30 -5.24
C LEU A 88 18.15 -9.63 -5.46
N GLU A 89 18.24 -10.21 -6.66
CA GLU A 89 17.69 -11.53 -6.96
C GLU A 89 18.31 -12.61 -6.03
N GLU A 90 19.64 -12.79 -6.03
CA GLU A 90 20.31 -13.73 -5.12
C GLU A 90 20.08 -13.36 -3.64
N TYR A 91 20.01 -12.06 -3.31
CA TYR A 91 19.73 -11.59 -1.95
C TYR A 91 18.35 -12.06 -1.41
N PHE A 92 17.34 -12.12 -2.28
CA PHE A 92 16.03 -12.65 -1.91
C PHE A 92 15.97 -14.18 -1.97
N ASP A 93 16.47 -14.77 -3.05
CA ASP A 93 16.41 -16.22 -3.30
C ASP A 93 17.17 -17.02 -2.24
N ASP A 94 18.36 -16.56 -1.85
CA ASP A 94 19.20 -17.24 -0.85
C ASP A 94 18.86 -16.82 0.60
N GLY A 95 17.85 -15.98 0.79
CA GLY A 95 17.38 -15.60 2.13
C GLY A 95 18.27 -14.61 2.87
N TRP A 96 19.21 -13.94 2.20
CA TRP A 96 20.08 -12.91 2.82
C TRP A 96 19.28 -11.80 3.50
N HIS A 97 18.08 -11.49 3.00
CA HIS A 97 17.17 -10.51 3.58
C HIS A 97 16.68 -10.82 4.99
N GLN A 98 16.68 -12.09 5.39
CA GLN A 98 16.19 -12.51 6.71
C GLN A 98 17.19 -12.17 7.82
N ASN A 99 18.49 -12.11 7.48
CA ASN A 99 19.59 -11.83 8.39
C ASN A 99 20.57 -10.81 7.77
N ASP A 100 20.04 -9.74 7.14
CA ASP A 100 20.88 -8.71 6.52
C ASP A 100 21.72 -8.02 7.60
N TRP A 101 23.05 -8.14 7.49
CA TRP A 101 24.01 -7.57 8.43
C TRP A 101 23.82 -6.06 8.63
N ARG A 102 23.40 -5.36 7.58
CA ARG A 102 23.17 -3.91 7.60
C ARG A 102 22.03 -3.49 8.52
N LEU A 103 21.16 -4.42 8.98
CA LEU A 103 20.14 -4.11 9.99
C LEU A 103 20.75 -3.70 11.35
N LYS A 104 22.03 -3.99 11.61
CA LYS A 104 22.76 -3.43 12.76
C LYS A 104 22.83 -1.89 12.72
N ALA A 105 22.72 -1.30 11.54
CA ALA A 105 22.75 0.14 11.34
C ALA A 105 21.43 0.85 11.67
N LEU A 106 20.37 0.12 12.03
CA LEU A 106 19.04 0.71 12.31
C LEU A 106 19.07 1.89 13.28
N PRO A 107 19.81 1.85 14.42
CA PRO A 107 19.88 3.00 15.33
C PRO A 107 20.47 4.25 14.66
N LEU A 108 21.40 4.07 13.72
CA LEU A 108 22.02 5.18 12.97
C LEU A 108 21.07 5.76 11.93
N LEU A 109 20.22 4.93 11.34
CA LEU A 109 19.18 5.37 10.38
C LEU A 109 18.03 6.10 11.06
N VAL A 110 17.64 5.67 12.27
CA VAL A 110 16.58 6.34 13.05
C VAL A 110 17.08 7.65 13.66
N GLY A 111 18.29 7.66 14.23
CA GLY A 111 18.85 8.86 14.87
C GLY A 111 19.47 9.84 13.85
N PRO A 112 20.77 9.70 13.52
CA PRO A 112 21.47 10.55 12.55
C PRO A 112 20.88 10.59 11.13
N GLY A 113 20.03 9.63 10.75
CA GLY A 113 19.40 9.56 9.43
C GLY A 113 20.25 8.90 8.33
N THR A 114 21.52 8.64 8.61
CA THR A 114 22.49 8.07 7.67
C THR A 114 23.38 7.06 8.38
N ALA A 115 23.72 5.97 7.70
CA ALA A 115 24.63 4.97 8.21
C ALA A 115 25.59 4.48 7.11
N CYS A 116 26.88 4.66 7.33
CA CYS A 116 27.93 4.07 6.49
C CYS A 116 28.46 2.78 7.12
N ASP A 117 28.89 1.83 6.29
CA ASP A 117 29.37 0.51 6.75
C ASP A 117 30.39 0.59 7.89
N GLN A 118 31.37 1.50 7.79
CA GLN A 118 32.45 1.65 8.78
C GLN A 118 31.98 2.11 10.17
N GLN A 119 30.71 2.53 10.32
CA GLN A 119 30.15 2.96 11.61
C GLN A 119 29.61 1.80 12.45
N TYR A 120 29.35 0.64 11.83
CA TYR A 120 28.75 -0.52 12.50
C TYR A 120 29.41 -1.85 12.14
N THR A 121 30.36 -1.84 11.20
CA THR A 121 31.15 -3.00 10.77
C THR A 121 32.62 -2.65 10.87
N SER A 122 33.41 -3.48 11.54
CA SER A 122 34.87 -3.35 11.58
C SER A 122 35.52 -3.75 10.25
N ASP A 123 36.76 -3.33 10.02
CA ASP A 123 37.50 -3.67 8.79
C ASP A 123 37.64 -5.19 8.57
N ASP A 124 37.84 -5.96 9.65
CA ASP A 124 37.97 -7.42 9.57
C ASP A 124 36.63 -8.08 9.25
N GLU A 125 35.55 -7.64 9.91
CA GLU A 125 34.19 -8.08 9.59
C GLU A 125 33.82 -7.78 8.13
N PHE A 126 34.18 -6.60 7.63
CA PHE A 126 33.93 -6.21 6.24
C PHE A 126 34.65 -7.13 5.23
N ARG A 127 35.82 -7.67 5.57
CA ARG A 127 36.59 -8.61 4.73
C ARG A 127 36.11 -10.06 4.85
N GLU A 128 35.67 -10.46 6.03
CA GLU A 128 35.46 -11.88 6.37
C GLU A 128 34.01 -12.33 6.35
N LEU A 129 33.05 -11.43 6.63
CA LEU A 129 31.64 -11.82 6.72
C LEU A 129 31.10 -12.26 5.36
N GLY A 130 30.33 -13.36 5.41
CA GLY A 130 29.69 -13.94 4.23
C GLY A 130 28.83 -12.92 3.46
N TYR A 131 28.17 -12.01 4.17
CA TYR A 131 27.35 -10.96 3.57
C TYR A 131 28.13 -9.99 2.67
N TYR A 132 29.29 -9.49 3.13
CA TYR A 132 30.13 -8.60 2.32
C TYR A 132 30.87 -9.35 1.21
N ARG A 133 31.27 -10.61 1.45
CA ARG A 133 31.82 -11.47 0.39
C ARG A 133 30.80 -11.76 -0.71
N PHE A 134 29.53 -11.94 -0.35
CA PHE A 134 28.42 -12.06 -1.29
C PHE A 134 28.29 -10.80 -2.16
N GLN A 135 28.20 -9.61 -1.55
CA GLN A 135 28.16 -8.34 -2.30
C GLN A 135 29.39 -8.15 -3.19
N ALA A 136 30.57 -8.54 -2.72
CA ALA A 136 31.82 -8.45 -3.47
C ALA A 136 31.82 -9.28 -4.76
N LYS A 137 31.08 -10.39 -4.83
CA LYS A 137 30.91 -11.17 -6.08
C LYS A 137 30.35 -10.33 -7.23
N TYR A 138 29.53 -9.34 -6.89
CA TYR A 138 28.88 -8.40 -7.81
C TYR A 138 29.66 -7.09 -7.99
N GLY A 139 30.88 -7.00 -7.43
CA GLY A 139 31.70 -5.79 -7.51
C GLY A 139 31.30 -4.69 -6.53
N ILE A 140 30.32 -4.95 -5.64
CA ILE A 140 29.88 -4.01 -4.60
C ILE A 140 30.82 -4.11 -3.39
N GLY A 141 31.28 -2.95 -2.93
CA GLY A 141 32.12 -2.82 -1.75
C GLY A 141 31.39 -2.09 -0.64
N ARG A 142 31.51 -0.77 -0.63
CA ARG A 142 31.07 0.08 0.47
C ARG A 142 29.69 0.64 0.21
N SER A 143 28.93 0.88 1.26
CA SER A 143 27.59 1.42 1.17
C SER A 143 27.37 2.55 2.17
N CYS A 144 26.48 3.47 1.79
CA CYS A 144 25.86 4.41 2.71
C CYS A 144 24.34 4.26 2.59
N MET A 145 23.70 4.02 3.72
CA MET A 145 22.25 3.93 3.85
C MET A 145 21.70 5.25 4.38
N ILE A 146 20.54 5.63 3.86
CA ILE A 146 19.83 6.87 4.17
C ILE A 146 18.41 6.47 4.56
N GLY A 147 18.08 6.69 5.83
CA GLY A 147 16.78 6.33 6.40
C GLY A 147 15.78 7.46 6.20
N PHE A 148 14.62 7.20 5.59
CA PHE A 148 13.58 8.20 5.36
C PHE A 148 12.16 7.61 5.47
N SER A 149 11.12 8.41 5.25
CA SER A 149 9.68 8.13 5.48
C SER A 149 9.21 8.37 6.93
N SER A 150 9.17 7.35 7.79
CA SER A 150 8.74 7.49 9.20
C SER A 150 9.35 6.41 10.09
N GLU A 151 9.31 6.56 11.41
CA GLU A 151 9.86 5.54 12.31
C GLU A 151 9.09 4.22 12.27
N GLN A 152 7.77 4.28 12.11
CA GLN A 152 6.90 3.09 12.01
C GLN A 152 7.01 2.40 10.65
N ASP A 153 7.54 3.12 9.66
CA ASP A 153 7.67 2.68 8.29
C ASP A 153 8.95 3.23 7.66
N LEU A 154 10.08 2.78 8.18
CA LEU A 154 11.38 3.28 7.78
C LEU A 154 11.79 2.65 6.44
N LEU A 155 12.06 3.51 5.46
CA LEU A 155 12.64 3.13 4.18
C LEU A 155 14.13 3.42 4.20
N SER A 156 14.91 2.53 3.60
CA SER A 156 16.35 2.69 3.43
C SER A 156 16.68 2.87 1.95
N LEU A 157 17.10 4.08 1.57
CA LEU A 157 17.82 4.30 0.32
C LEU A 157 19.28 3.90 0.56
N THR A 158 19.78 2.90 -0.16
CA THR A 158 21.18 2.48 -0.07
C THR A 158 21.92 2.85 -1.33
N LEU A 159 23.04 3.56 -1.15
CA LEU A 159 23.99 3.86 -2.21
C LEU A 159 25.14 2.87 -2.13
N HIS A 160 25.33 2.09 -3.19
CA HIS A 160 26.39 1.09 -3.29
C HIS A 160 27.56 1.66 -4.08
N ARG A 161 28.77 1.57 -3.53
CA ARG A 161 30.02 1.87 -4.22
C ARG A 161 30.73 0.60 -4.63
N THR A 162 31.64 0.71 -5.60
CA THR A 162 32.44 -0.42 -6.05
C THR A 162 33.49 -0.84 -5.01
N LEU A 163 34.01 -2.06 -5.15
CA LEU A 163 35.12 -2.60 -4.36
C LEU A 163 36.44 -1.81 -4.47
N ALA A 164 36.59 -0.92 -5.45
CA ALA A 164 37.77 -0.06 -5.58
C ALA A 164 37.58 1.33 -4.92
N SER A 165 36.35 1.75 -4.64
CA SER A 165 36.03 3.11 -4.19
C SER A 165 36.27 3.32 -2.69
N GLU A 166 36.73 4.47 -2.24
CA GLU A 166 36.83 4.76 -0.81
C GLU A 166 35.45 4.81 -0.09
N PHE A 167 35.46 4.70 1.24
CA PHE A 167 34.26 4.96 2.06
C PHE A 167 33.75 6.39 1.86
N PHE A 168 32.45 6.59 2.06
CA PHE A 168 31.85 7.92 2.05
C PHE A 168 32.47 8.79 3.16
N GLY A 169 33.04 9.92 2.76
CA GLY A 169 33.64 10.90 3.69
C GLY A 169 32.59 11.76 4.39
N GLU A 170 32.98 12.44 5.46
CA GLU A 170 32.06 13.26 6.26
C GLU A 170 31.35 14.36 5.45
N ALA A 171 32.07 15.03 4.54
CA ALA A 171 31.48 16.06 3.67
C ALA A 171 30.43 15.48 2.70
N GLU A 172 30.62 14.26 2.23
CA GLU A 172 29.66 13.57 1.37
C GLU A 172 28.43 13.17 2.18
N VAL A 173 28.63 12.59 3.37
CA VAL A 173 27.54 12.22 4.29
C VAL A 173 26.71 13.44 4.69
N ALA A 174 27.32 14.61 4.88
CA ALA A 174 26.60 15.86 5.14
C ALA A 174 25.63 16.21 3.99
N VAL A 175 26.04 16.04 2.73
CA VAL A 175 25.16 16.24 1.57
C VAL A 175 24.08 15.18 1.47
N LEU A 176 24.40 13.92 1.77
CA LEU A 176 23.40 12.85 1.82
C LEU A 176 22.33 13.12 2.90
N ARG A 177 22.68 13.76 4.02
CA ARG A 177 21.71 14.25 5.01
C ARG A 177 20.83 15.36 4.48
N MET A 178 21.37 16.31 3.71
CA MET A 178 20.54 17.33 3.06
C MET A 178 19.58 16.72 2.02
N MET A 179 20.04 15.72 1.27
CA MET A 179 19.18 14.97 0.34
C MET A 179 18.07 14.21 1.09
N ARG A 180 18.39 13.61 2.25
CA ARG A 180 17.42 12.93 3.11
C ARG A 180 16.25 13.84 3.48
N ASP A 181 16.49 15.11 3.81
CA ASP A 181 15.41 16.03 4.18
C ASP A 181 14.43 16.26 3.03
N ARG A 182 14.92 16.34 1.79
CA ARG A 182 14.08 16.38 0.58
C ARG A 182 13.30 15.08 0.37
N LEU A 183 13.93 13.92 0.57
CA LEU A 183 13.26 12.61 0.50
C LEU A 183 12.15 12.48 1.56
N MET A 184 12.38 12.98 2.78
CA MET A 184 11.38 13.02 3.84
C MET A 184 10.18 13.88 3.44
N ALA A 185 10.41 15.07 2.89
CA ALA A 185 9.35 15.96 2.42
C ALA A 185 8.53 15.31 1.28
N ALA A 186 9.20 14.69 0.30
CA ALA A 186 8.55 13.98 -0.79
C ALA A 186 7.69 12.81 -0.27
N ALA A 187 8.24 11.97 0.61
CA ALA A 187 7.51 10.83 1.20
C ALA A 187 6.26 11.28 2.00
N LEU A 188 6.35 12.38 2.74
CA LEU A 188 5.20 12.94 3.47
C LEU A 188 4.11 13.42 2.51
N LEU A 189 4.49 14.13 1.44
CA LEU A 189 3.54 14.61 0.42
C LEU A 189 2.86 13.43 -0.30
N MET A 190 3.62 12.39 -0.66
CA MET A 190 3.09 11.17 -1.27
C MET A 190 2.03 10.50 -0.40
N ARG A 191 2.35 10.29 0.88
CA ARG A 191 1.40 9.68 1.84
C ARG A 191 0.15 10.53 2.02
N SER A 192 0.28 11.86 2.03
CA SER A 192 -0.85 12.78 2.12
C SER A 192 -1.74 12.74 0.87
N LEU A 193 -1.16 12.74 -0.33
CA LEU A 193 -1.90 12.62 -1.59
C LEU A 193 -2.61 11.27 -1.70
N SER A 194 -1.91 10.18 -1.33
CA SER A 194 -2.48 8.84 -1.27
C SER A 194 -3.68 8.79 -0.30
N ALA A 195 -3.55 9.36 0.91
CA ALA A 195 -4.64 9.44 1.88
C ALA A 195 -5.85 10.22 1.35
N LYS A 196 -5.63 11.33 0.64
CA LYS A 196 -6.72 12.11 0.02
C LYS A 196 -7.43 11.35 -1.10
N ARG A 197 -6.69 10.58 -1.89
CA ARG A 197 -7.27 9.69 -2.90
C ARG A 197 -8.14 8.60 -2.24
N VAL A 198 -7.66 8.01 -1.14
CA VAL A 198 -8.40 7.02 -0.35
C VAL A 198 -9.68 7.64 0.24
N GLU A 199 -9.62 8.87 0.76
CA GLU A 199 -10.79 9.60 1.26
C GLU A 199 -11.86 9.77 0.16
N GLY A 200 -11.45 10.11 -1.06
CA GLY A 200 -12.34 10.19 -2.22
C GLY A 200 -12.97 8.84 -2.57
N MET A 201 -12.19 7.76 -2.56
CA MET A 201 -12.70 6.40 -2.78
C MET A 201 -13.71 5.99 -1.70
N ALA A 202 -13.41 6.27 -0.42
CA ALA A 202 -14.29 5.95 0.69
C ALA A 202 -15.67 6.63 0.55
N LYS A 203 -15.67 7.91 0.16
CA LYS A 203 -16.90 8.67 -0.16
C LYS A 203 -17.66 8.08 -1.35
N ALA A 204 -16.96 7.68 -2.42
CA ALA A 204 -17.59 7.04 -3.57
C ALA A 204 -18.25 5.70 -3.21
N PHE A 205 -17.58 4.85 -2.41
CA PHE A 205 -18.18 3.62 -1.88
C PHE A 205 -19.40 3.90 -1.02
N GLU A 206 -19.36 4.96 -0.20
CA GLU A 206 -20.48 5.36 0.63
C GLU A 206 -21.70 5.80 -0.19
N MET A 207 -21.49 6.59 -1.25
CA MET A 207 -22.55 6.97 -2.20
C MET A 207 -23.16 5.76 -2.91
N ALA A 208 -22.36 4.72 -3.17
CA ALA A 208 -22.80 3.44 -3.72
C ALA A 208 -23.41 2.50 -2.66
N ASP A 209 -23.55 2.94 -1.41
CA ASP A 209 -24.04 2.15 -0.28
C ASP A 209 -23.18 0.91 0.05
N ILE A 210 -21.88 0.98 -0.23
CA ILE A 210 -20.90 -0.08 0.02
C ILE A 210 -20.13 0.23 1.30
N ALA A 211 -20.10 -0.71 2.25
CA ALA A 211 -19.26 -0.64 3.43
C ALA A 211 -17.81 -0.99 3.08
N ALA A 212 -16.88 -0.08 3.37
CA ALA A 212 -15.47 -0.20 3.02
C ALA A 212 -14.55 0.19 4.20
N ILE A 213 -13.57 -0.67 4.49
CA ILE A 213 -12.46 -0.40 5.43
C ILE A 213 -11.15 -0.52 4.67
N PHE A 214 -10.36 0.54 4.67
CA PHE A 214 -9.06 0.61 4.01
C PHE A 214 -7.95 0.27 5.01
N PHE A 215 -6.88 -0.36 4.54
CA PHE A 215 -5.75 -0.75 5.38
C PHE A 215 -4.40 -0.50 4.70
N ASP A 216 -3.38 -0.22 5.52
CA ASP A 216 -1.98 -0.09 5.10
C ASP A 216 -1.31 -1.46 4.95
N ARG A 217 -0.04 -1.47 4.51
CA ARG A 217 0.65 -2.73 4.25
C ARG A 217 0.95 -3.58 5.49
N PHE A 218 0.92 -2.97 6.67
CA PHE A 218 1.06 -3.67 7.94
C PHE A 218 -0.28 -4.28 8.41
N GLY A 219 -1.35 -4.12 7.63
CA GLY A 219 -2.70 -4.57 7.98
C GLY A 219 -3.40 -3.65 8.97
N LYS A 220 -2.91 -2.42 9.16
CA LYS A 220 -3.56 -1.44 10.02
C LYS A 220 -4.62 -0.68 9.23
N VAL A 221 -5.80 -0.55 9.82
CA VAL A 221 -6.92 0.24 9.33
C VAL A 221 -6.52 1.70 9.24
N THR A 222 -6.68 2.28 8.06
CA THR A 222 -6.33 3.67 7.76
C THR A 222 -7.56 4.54 7.55
N THR A 223 -8.63 4.00 6.96
CA THR A 223 -9.89 4.71 6.75
C THR A 223 -11.06 3.75 6.91
N VAL A 224 -12.15 4.21 7.53
CA VAL A 224 -13.43 3.51 7.66
C VAL A 224 -14.50 4.45 7.12
N ASN A 225 -15.26 4.03 6.11
CA ASN A 225 -16.36 4.86 5.62
C ASN A 225 -17.61 4.74 6.52
N GLU A 226 -18.59 5.64 6.37
CA GLU A 226 -19.75 5.67 7.25
C GLU A 226 -20.55 4.36 7.21
N ARG A 227 -20.65 3.72 6.05
CA ARG A 227 -21.36 2.43 5.90
C ARG A 227 -20.66 1.30 6.66
N ALA A 228 -19.34 1.25 6.65
CA ALA A 228 -18.59 0.29 7.44
C ALA A 228 -18.65 0.61 8.94
N ALA A 229 -18.69 1.88 9.33
CA ALA A 229 -18.80 2.28 10.73
C ALA A 229 -20.08 1.72 11.39
N LEU A 230 -21.18 1.61 10.64
CA LEU A 230 -22.44 0.99 11.10
C LEU A 230 -22.33 -0.53 11.36
N LEU A 231 -21.33 -1.20 10.78
CA LEU A 231 -21.07 -2.62 10.99
C LEU A 231 -20.17 -2.87 12.21
N LEU A 232 -19.48 -1.84 12.71
CA LEU A 232 -18.61 -1.95 13.87
C LEU A 232 -19.45 -2.07 15.16
N GLY A 233 -19.05 -2.98 16.05
CA GLY A 233 -19.77 -3.30 17.27
C GLY A 233 -19.12 -4.49 18.00
N ASP A 234 -19.87 -5.28 18.75
CA ASP A 234 -19.29 -6.41 19.51
C ASP A 234 -18.68 -7.52 18.62
N GLU A 235 -19.19 -7.67 17.40
CA GLU A 235 -18.85 -8.77 16.49
C GLU A 235 -17.67 -8.42 15.57
N LEU A 236 -17.51 -7.15 15.20
CA LEU A 236 -16.46 -6.64 14.33
C LEU A 236 -15.96 -5.29 14.86
N GLN A 237 -14.65 -5.16 15.09
CA GLN A 237 -14.06 -4.04 15.81
C GLN A 237 -12.74 -3.61 15.18
N VAL A 238 -12.41 -2.33 15.33
CA VAL A 238 -11.05 -1.83 15.10
C VAL A 238 -10.37 -1.68 16.45
N ARG A 239 -9.38 -2.53 16.76
CA ARG A 239 -8.61 -2.48 18.02
C ARG A 239 -7.13 -2.28 17.72
N GLN A 240 -6.51 -1.26 18.32
CA GLN A 240 -5.10 -0.92 18.08
C GLN A 240 -4.78 -0.80 16.57
N GLY A 241 -5.72 -0.21 15.83
CA GLY A 241 -5.64 -0.07 14.39
C GLY A 241 -5.85 -1.36 13.59
N GLU A 242 -6.20 -2.51 14.17
CA GLU A 242 -6.46 -3.74 13.42
C GLU A 242 -7.94 -4.09 13.37
N LEU A 243 -8.38 -4.64 12.23
CA LEU A 243 -9.71 -5.21 12.10
C LEU A 243 -9.77 -6.57 12.80
N THR A 244 -10.61 -6.67 13.81
CA THR A 244 -10.75 -7.83 14.70
C THR A 244 -12.20 -8.26 14.79
N SER A 245 -12.42 -9.56 14.99
CA SER A 245 -13.72 -10.14 15.32
C SER A 245 -13.70 -10.66 16.76
N ARG A 246 -14.87 -10.86 17.35
CA ARG A 246 -15.02 -11.64 18.60
C ARG A 246 -14.40 -13.04 18.50
N SER A 247 -14.39 -13.63 17.31
CA SER A 247 -13.72 -14.91 17.05
C SER A 247 -12.24 -14.71 16.70
N ARG A 248 -11.36 -15.40 17.42
CA ARG A 248 -9.92 -15.44 17.11
C ARG A 248 -9.64 -16.07 15.74
N ALA A 249 -10.43 -17.07 15.34
CA ALA A 249 -10.29 -17.72 14.05
C ALA A 249 -10.66 -16.78 12.90
N GLU A 250 -11.73 -15.99 13.06
CA GLU A 250 -12.12 -14.98 12.06
C GLU A 250 -11.08 -13.86 11.97
N THR A 251 -10.57 -13.39 13.12
CA THR A 251 -9.48 -12.40 13.15
C THR A 251 -8.22 -12.90 12.44
N ALA A 252 -7.84 -14.16 12.65
CA ALA A 252 -6.70 -14.78 11.98
C ALA A 252 -6.94 -14.88 10.46
N ALA A 253 -8.16 -15.25 10.03
CA ALA A 253 -8.53 -15.32 8.63
C ALA A 253 -8.48 -13.95 7.94
N ILE A 254 -9.01 -12.89 8.56
CA ILE A 254 -8.91 -11.51 8.06
C ILE A 254 -7.44 -11.12 7.86
N ARG A 255 -6.61 -11.31 8.91
CA ARG A 255 -5.19 -10.95 8.86
C ARG A 255 -4.43 -11.71 7.80
N GLN A 256 -4.70 -13.02 7.66
CA GLN A 256 -4.08 -13.84 6.62
C GLN A 256 -4.45 -13.35 5.22
N LYS A 257 -5.74 -13.02 4.98
CA LYS A 257 -6.20 -12.52 3.68
C LYS A 257 -5.65 -11.12 3.36
N MET A 258 -5.61 -10.21 4.33
CA MET A 258 -4.95 -8.91 4.17
C MET A 258 -3.48 -9.06 3.74
N ARG A 259 -2.75 -9.99 4.36
CA ARG A 259 -1.35 -10.29 3.98
C ARG A 259 -1.21 -10.92 2.60
N LEU A 260 -2.17 -11.76 2.19
CA LEU A 260 -2.13 -12.41 0.88
C LEU A 260 -2.29 -11.39 -0.24
N VAL A 261 -3.23 -10.44 -0.13
CA VAL A 261 -3.46 -9.42 -1.17
C VAL A 261 -2.33 -8.40 -1.28
N THR A 262 -1.47 -8.31 -0.27
CA THR A 262 -0.25 -7.47 -0.30
C THR A 262 0.98 -8.23 -0.79
N SER A 263 0.87 -9.54 -1.03
CA SER A 263 1.95 -10.39 -1.56
C SER A 263 1.79 -10.66 -3.06
N GLU A 264 2.85 -11.08 -3.73
CA GLU A 264 2.83 -11.50 -5.15
C GLU A 264 1.92 -12.72 -5.42
N HIS A 265 1.52 -13.44 -4.37
CA HIS A 265 0.69 -14.65 -4.47
C HIS A 265 -0.81 -14.35 -4.57
N TRP A 266 -1.23 -13.07 -4.67
CA TRP A 266 -2.64 -12.69 -4.67
C TRP A 266 -3.44 -13.22 -5.89
N LEU A 267 -2.77 -13.52 -7.01
CA LEU A 267 -3.36 -14.15 -8.21
C LEU A 267 -3.16 -15.68 -8.28
N HIS A 268 -2.52 -16.30 -7.28
CA HIS A 268 -2.22 -17.73 -7.36
C HIS A 268 -3.53 -18.54 -7.33
N PRO A 269 -3.73 -19.60 -8.15
CA PRO A 269 -4.99 -20.35 -8.21
C PRO A 269 -5.41 -21.01 -6.88
N THR A 270 -4.45 -21.22 -5.97
CA THR A 270 -4.67 -21.74 -4.61
C THR A 270 -4.80 -20.63 -3.56
N ALA A 271 -4.51 -19.37 -3.92
CA ALA A 271 -4.89 -18.21 -3.13
C ALA A 271 -6.40 -18.07 -3.28
N ASP A 272 -7.11 -18.88 -2.52
CA ASP A 272 -8.54 -18.79 -2.28
C ASP A 272 -8.87 -17.29 -2.21
N GLY A 273 -9.61 -16.77 -3.20
CA GLY A 273 -9.95 -15.35 -3.39
C GLY A 273 -10.93 -14.85 -2.32
N GLY A 274 -10.64 -15.26 -1.09
CA GLY A 274 -11.56 -15.98 -0.24
C GLY A 274 -12.27 -15.02 0.67
N LEU A 275 -13.58 -15.02 0.49
CA LEU A 275 -14.55 -14.38 1.34
C LEU A 275 -14.32 -14.80 2.80
N VAL A 276 -14.18 -13.83 3.70
CA VAL A 276 -14.19 -14.11 5.14
C VAL A 276 -15.61 -13.94 5.66
N ARG A 277 -16.17 -14.98 6.27
CA ARG A 277 -17.49 -14.91 6.91
C ARG A 277 -17.32 -14.48 8.37
N ILE A 278 -18.02 -13.41 8.77
CA ILE A 278 -18.11 -12.94 10.15
C ILE A 278 -19.49 -13.32 10.70
N ALA A 279 -19.51 -14.18 11.71
CA ALA A 279 -20.75 -14.55 12.37
C ALA A 279 -21.32 -13.40 13.22
N ARG A 280 -22.65 -13.26 13.23
CA ARG A 280 -23.37 -12.31 14.07
C ARG A 280 -24.41 -13.04 14.93
N VAL A 281 -24.71 -12.49 16.10
CA VAL A 281 -25.76 -12.97 17.01
C VAL A 281 -27.10 -12.44 16.51
N ASP A 282 -28.06 -13.34 16.34
CA ASP A 282 -29.45 -13.05 15.91
C ASP A 282 -29.58 -12.25 14.60
N ARG A 283 -28.52 -12.23 13.79
CA ARG A 283 -28.47 -11.54 12.49
C ARG A 283 -27.71 -12.40 11.47
N PRO A 284 -28.03 -12.30 10.16
CA PRO A 284 -27.26 -12.95 9.11
C PRO A 284 -25.77 -12.59 9.18
N PRO A 285 -24.84 -13.46 8.75
CA PRO A 285 -23.42 -13.14 8.75
C PRO A 285 -23.09 -11.97 7.82
N VAL A 286 -21.98 -11.29 8.09
CA VAL A 286 -21.38 -10.33 7.15
C VAL A 286 -20.29 -11.04 6.38
N LEU A 287 -20.24 -10.82 5.08
CA LEU A 287 -19.20 -11.35 4.20
C LEU A 287 -18.18 -10.26 3.92
N VAL A 288 -16.90 -10.57 4.07
CA VAL A 288 -15.80 -9.63 3.86
C VAL A 288 -15.00 -10.07 2.64
N ARG A 289 -14.97 -9.23 1.61
CA ARG A 289 -14.11 -9.41 0.45
C ARG A 289 -12.94 -8.45 0.55
N ILE A 290 -11.72 -8.99 0.57
CA ILE A 290 -10.49 -8.21 0.70
C ILE A 290 -9.85 -8.07 -0.67
N GLN A 291 -9.55 -6.84 -1.09
CA GLN A 291 -9.02 -6.51 -2.40
C GLN A 291 -7.79 -5.61 -2.25
N ARG A 292 -6.83 -5.75 -3.16
CA ARG A 292 -5.68 -4.84 -3.26
C ARG A 292 -6.11 -3.52 -3.91
N LEU A 293 -5.53 -2.42 -3.45
CA LEU A 293 -5.65 -1.10 -4.06
C LEU A 293 -4.33 -0.78 -4.78
N GLY A 294 -4.36 -0.63 -6.11
CA GLY A 294 -3.17 -0.28 -6.89
C GLY A 294 -2.56 -1.46 -7.67
N GLY A 295 -1.79 -1.13 -8.71
CA GLY A 295 -1.33 -2.07 -9.74
C GLY A 295 0.18 -2.12 -9.99
N ASN A 296 0.99 -1.19 -9.47
CA ASN A 296 2.45 -1.21 -9.64
C ASN A 296 3.12 -1.26 -8.28
N LEU A 297 3.68 -2.41 -7.94
CA LEU A 297 4.60 -2.56 -6.83
C LEU A 297 5.90 -1.79 -7.14
N PRO A 298 6.56 -1.19 -6.13
CA PRO A 298 6.21 -1.21 -4.71
C PRO A 298 5.40 0.00 -4.20
N ASP A 299 4.43 -0.26 -3.31
CA ASP A 299 3.54 0.76 -2.71
C ASP A 299 4.08 1.34 -1.38
N PHE A 300 5.37 1.68 -1.30
CA PHE A 300 5.96 2.18 -0.05
C PHE A 300 5.32 3.46 0.48
N PHE A 301 4.83 4.29 -0.43
CA PHE A 301 4.30 5.60 -0.11
C PHE A 301 2.77 5.64 -0.07
N ALA A 302 2.13 4.49 -0.29
CA ALA A 302 0.69 4.40 -0.22
C ALA A 302 0.21 4.52 1.24
N ASN A 303 -0.82 5.33 1.47
CA ASN A 303 -1.51 5.34 2.75
C ASN A 303 -2.27 4.02 2.96
N SER A 304 -2.95 3.53 1.92
CA SER A 304 -3.65 2.25 1.94
C SER A 304 -3.24 1.41 0.75
N VAL A 305 -3.02 0.12 0.97
CA VAL A 305 -2.67 -0.85 -0.09
C VAL A 305 -3.80 -1.83 -0.37
N GLY A 306 -4.87 -1.79 0.42
CA GLY A 306 -6.02 -2.66 0.24
C GLY A 306 -7.28 -2.13 0.89
N VAL A 307 -8.40 -2.78 0.53
CA VAL A 307 -9.74 -2.48 1.01
C VAL A 307 -10.48 -3.77 1.38
N CYS A 308 -11.15 -3.78 2.51
CA CYS A 308 -12.16 -4.74 2.90
C CYS A 308 -13.53 -4.19 2.52
N LEU A 309 -14.22 -4.88 1.62
CA LEU A 309 -15.59 -4.59 1.20
C LEU A 309 -16.52 -5.53 1.95
N PHE A 310 -17.54 -4.99 2.59
CA PHE A 310 -18.47 -5.76 3.40
C PHE A 310 -19.82 -5.88 2.71
N GLU A 311 -20.30 -7.10 2.63
CA GLU A 311 -21.65 -7.42 2.18
C GLU A 311 -22.48 -7.87 3.38
N ASP A 312 -23.41 -7.00 3.80
CA ASP A 312 -24.34 -7.33 4.87
C ASP A 312 -25.53 -8.11 4.28
N MET A 313 -25.59 -9.40 4.57
CA MET A 313 -26.67 -10.29 4.09
C MET A 313 -28.07 -9.94 4.65
N ASN A 314 -28.15 -9.03 5.63
CA ASN A 314 -29.39 -8.48 6.14
C ASN A 314 -29.88 -7.26 5.35
N ARG A 315 -29.01 -6.62 4.56
CA ARG A 315 -29.42 -5.53 3.68
C ARG A 315 -30.19 -6.10 2.50
N ARG A 316 -31.51 -5.94 2.56
CA ARG A 316 -32.38 -6.19 1.43
C ARG A 316 -32.20 -5.03 0.45
N PRO A 317 -31.80 -5.26 -0.81
CA PRO A 317 -31.79 -4.20 -1.80
C PRO A 317 -33.22 -3.66 -1.91
N VAL A 318 -33.39 -2.39 -1.54
CA VAL A 318 -34.70 -1.73 -1.60
C VAL A 318 -34.99 -1.47 -3.07
N ILE A 319 -36.04 -2.10 -3.59
CA ILE A 319 -36.59 -1.74 -4.87
C ILE A 319 -37.42 -0.48 -4.65
N GLU A 320 -36.95 0.64 -5.21
CA GLU A 320 -37.73 1.88 -5.30
C GLU A 320 -39.10 1.57 -5.95
N PRO A 321 -40.24 1.75 -5.25
CA PRO A 321 -41.55 1.45 -5.81
C PRO A 321 -41.82 2.21 -7.11
N GLY A 322 -41.31 3.44 -7.24
CA GLY A 322 -41.44 4.26 -8.46
C GLY A 322 -40.85 3.59 -9.70
N LEU A 323 -39.70 2.92 -9.54
CA LEU A 323 -39.04 2.19 -10.64
C LEU A 323 -39.94 1.07 -11.20
N LEU A 324 -40.72 0.41 -10.36
CA LEU A 324 -41.66 -0.62 -10.82
C LEU A 324 -42.84 -0.03 -11.57
N GLY A 325 -43.24 1.19 -11.22
CA GLY A 325 -44.20 1.98 -12.00
C GLY A 325 -43.65 2.31 -13.39
N ASP A 326 -42.41 2.79 -13.48
CA ASP A 326 -41.80 3.19 -14.74
C ASP A 326 -41.50 2.01 -15.67
N VAL A 327 -41.04 0.88 -15.13
CA VAL A 327 -40.61 -0.29 -15.92
C VAL A 327 -41.78 -1.21 -16.28
N TYR A 328 -42.74 -1.39 -15.37
CA TYR A 328 -43.82 -2.37 -15.53
C TYR A 328 -45.23 -1.77 -15.51
N GLY A 329 -45.36 -0.45 -15.40
CA GLY A 329 -46.67 0.21 -15.32
C GLY A 329 -47.45 -0.13 -14.06
N LEU A 330 -46.76 -0.50 -12.96
CA LEU A 330 -47.42 -0.75 -11.68
C LEU A 330 -47.96 0.57 -11.09
N THR A 331 -49.16 0.50 -10.53
CA THR A 331 -49.68 1.61 -9.70
C THR A 331 -48.88 1.72 -8.39
N PRO A 332 -48.94 2.86 -7.67
CA PRO A 332 -48.23 3.02 -6.39
C PRO A 332 -48.53 1.89 -5.38
N THR A 333 -49.80 1.48 -5.28
CA THR A 333 -50.23 0.39 -4.40
C THR A 333 -49.70 -0.97 -4.84
N GLU A 334 -49.71 -1.25 -6.15
CA GLU A 334 -49.17 -2.50 -6.70
C GLU A 334 -47.65 -2.59 -6.52
N ALA A 335 -46.95 -1.48 -6.72
CA ALA A 335 -45.51 -1.40 -6.50
C ALA A 335 -45.15 -1.65 -5.03
N LEU A 336 -45.88 -1.05 -4.08
CA LEU A 336 -45.69 -1.29 -2.65
C LEU A 336 -45.88 -2.77 -2.28
N ILE A 337 -46.95 -3.41 -2.77
CA ILE A 337 -47.19 -4.84 -2.55
C ILE A 337 -46.07 -5.68 -3.17
N ALA A 338 -45.65 -5.38 -4.40
CA ALA A 338 -44.58 -6.12 -5.09
C ALA A 338 -43.24 -6.03 -4.34
N VAL A 339 -42.90 -4.85 -3.79
CA VAL A 339 -41.69 -4.64 -2.98
C VAL A 339 -41.75 -5.46 -1.69
N GLN A 340 -42.87 -5.43 -0.96
CA GLN A 340 -43.05 -6.21 0.27
C GLN A 340 -42.90 -7.72 0.01
N LEU A 341 -43.51 -8.22 -1.06
CA LEU A 341 -43.36 -9.62 -1.47
C LEU A 341 -41.91 -9.97 -1.85
N ALA A 342 -41.21 -9.06 -2.54
CA ALA A 342 -39.79 -9.22 -2.89
C ALA A 342 -38.84 -9.16 -1.69
N GLU A 343 -39.30 -8.62 -0.56
CA GLU A 343 -38.61 -8.64 0.74
C GLU A 343 -38.91 -9.90 1.56
N GLY A 344 -39.71 -10.82 1.02
CA GLY A 344 -40.07 -12.08 1.68
C GLY A 344 -41.23 -11.93 2.67
N ILE A 345 -41.93 -10.80 2.68
CA ILE A 345 -43.17 -10.63 3.45
C ILE A 345 -44.27 -11.42 2.73
N ASP A 346 -45.08 -12.17 3.47
CA ASP A 346 -46.21 -12.89 2.89
C ASP A 346 -47.37 -11.94 2.54
N LEU A 347 -48.24 -12.36 1.60
CA LEU A 347 -49.32 -11.50 1.09
C LEU A 347 -50.30 -11.03 2.16
N ARG A 348 -50.53 -11.81 3.22
CA ARG A 348 -51.48 -11.45 4.29
C ARG A 348 -50.88 -10.37 5.20
N SER A 349 -49.59 -10.49 5.50
CA SER A 349 -48.84 -9.45 6.22
C SER A 349 -48.74 -8.17 5.39
N ALA A 350 -48.48 -8.28 4.08
CA ALA A 350 -48.46 -7.14 3.15
C ALA A 350 -49.82 -6.41 3.06
N ALA A 351 -50.91 -7.16 3.01
CA ALA A 351 -52.27 -6.61 3.03
C ALA A 351 -52.54 -5.82 4.32
N THR A 352 -52.14 -6.38 5.46
CA THR A 352 -52.30 -5.75 6.78
C THR A 352 -51.47 -4.47 6.88
N ALA A 353 -50.20 -4.51 6.46
CA ALA A 353 -49.32 -3.34 6.44
C ALA A 353 -49.86 -2.22 5.55
N SER A 354 -50.57 -2.57 4.48
CA SER A 354 -51.18 -1.63 3.54
C SER A 354 -52.63 -1.26 3.89
N SER A 355 -53.10 -1.61 5.10
CA SER A 355 -54.47 -1.34 5.58
C SER A 355 -55.57 -1.82 4.61
N MET A 356 -55.36 -2.96 3.94
CA MET A 356 -56.31 -3.53 2.98
C MET A 356 -56.71 -4.97 3.32
N GLY A 357 -57.87 -5.39 2.81
CA GLY A 357 -58.34 -6.77 2.94
C GLY A 357 -57.49 -7.74 2.11
N TYR A 358 -57.38 -8.98 2.58
CA TYR A 358 -56.62 -10.03 1.88
C TYR A 358 -57.10 -10.27 0.45
N GLU A 359 -58.42 -10.25 0.20
CA GLU A 359 -58.99 -10.41 -1.14
C GLU A 359 -58.65 -9.23 -2.08
N THR A 360 -58.54 -8.02 -1.53
CA THR A 360 -58.08 -6.83 -2.26
C THR A 360 -56.61 -6.97 -2.64
N ALA A 361 -55.76 -7.39 -1.70
CA ALA A 361 -54.35 -7.66 -1.96
C ALA A 361 -54.16 -8.77 -3.00
N ARG A 362 -54.98 -9.82 -2.97
CA ARG A 362 -55.01 -10.89 -3.98
C ARG A 362 -55.39 -10.38 -5.37
N THR A 363 -56.29 -9.41 -5.44
CA THR A 363 -56.67 -8.76 -6.70
C THR A 363 -55.52 -7.93 -7.27
N HIS A 364 -54.85 -7.13 -6.42
CA HIS A 364 -53.63 -6.43 -6.83
C HIS A 364 -52.52 -7.39 -7.27
N LEU A 365 -52.32 -8.51 -6.57
CA LEU A 365 -51.32 -9.52 -6.95
C LEU A 365 -51.58 -10.11 -8.33
N ARG A 366 -52.85 -10.37 -8.68
CA ARG A 366 -53.21 -10.80 -10.05
C ARG A 366 -52.92 -9.73 -11.11
N SER A 367 -53.20 -8.46 -10.81
CA SER A 367 -52.87 -7.35 -11.69
C SER A 367 -51.35 -7.23 -11.89
N ILE A 368 -50.57 -7.33 -10.80
CA ILE A 368 -49.11 -7.34 -10.84
C ILE A 368 -48.62 -8.44 -11.77
N PHE A 369 -49.07 -9.69 -11.58
CA PHE A 369 -48.71 -10.81 -12.45
C PHE A 369 -48.98 -10.57 -13.93
N GLY A 370 -50.12 -9.96 -14.26
CA GLY A 370 -50.45 -9.58 -15.64
C GLY A 370 -49.49 -8.54 -16.21
N LYS A 371 -49.13 -7.53 -15.41
CA LYS A 371 -48.24 -6.43 -15.83
C LYS A 371 -46.76 -6.82 -15.89
N THR A 372 -46.33 -7.73 -15.02
CA THR A 372 -44.95 -8.21 -14.94
C THR A 372 -44.68 -9.45 -15.79
N GLY A 373 -45.73 -10.06 -16.37
CA GLY A 373 -45.61 -11.30 -17.16
C GLY A 373 -45.20 -12.52 -16.34
N THR A 374 -45.49 -12.52 -15.04
CA THR A 374 -45.13 -13.61 -14.10
C THR A 374 -46.38 -14.40 -13.70
N GLY A 375 -46.31 -15.72 -13.60
CA GLY A 375 -47.47 -16.56 -13.27
C GLY A 375 -47.59 -16.92 -11.79
N ARG A 376 -46.52 -16.75 -11.01
CA ARG A 376 -46.45 -17.14 -9.59
C ARG A 376 -45.65 -16.14 -8.77
N GLN A 377 -45.93 -16.09 -7.47
CA GLN A 377 -45.23 -15.20 -6.53
C GLN A 377 -43.71 -15.47 -6.53
N SER A 378 -43.28 -16.73 -6.60
CA SER A 378 -41.84 -17.07 -6.67
C SER A 378 -41.17 -16.56 -7.95
N GLU A 379 -41.88 -16.54 -9.08
CA GLU A 379 -41.37 -16.00 -10.35
C GLU A 379 -41.25 -14.48 -10.30
N LEU A 380 -42.25 -13.81 -9.71
CA LEU A 380 -42.19 -12.37 -9.43
C LEU A 380 -41.00 -12.03 -8.53
N VAL A 381 -40.83 -12.75 -7.42
CA VAL A 381 -39.70 -12.53 -6.50
C VAL A 381 -38.35 -12.79 -7.17
N ALA A 382 -38.23 -13.84 -8.00
CA ALA A 382 -37.00 -14.13 -8.73
C ALA A 382 -36.68 -13.06 -9.79
N MET A 383 -37.69 -12.57 -10.52
CA MET A 383 -37.55 -11.52 -11.51
C MET A 383 -37.14 -10.19 -10.86
N LEU A 384 -37.84 -9.80 -9.79
CA LEU A 384 -37.47 -8.63 -8.99
C LEU A 384 -36.08 -8.80 -8.37
N GLY A 385 -35.69 -10.02 -7.99
CA GLY A 385 -34.34 -10.36 -7.54
C GLY A 385 -33.25 -10.10 -8.59
N ARG A 386 -33.53 -10.27 -9.88
CA ARG A 386 -32.59 -9.97 -10.97
C ARG A 386 -32.43 -8.47 -11.20
N LEU A 387 -33.51 -7.71 -11.07
CA LEU A 387 -33.46 -6.24 -11.06
C LEU A 387 -32.60 -5.70 -9.91
N LYS A 388 -32.57 -6.40 -8.76
CA LYS A 388 -31.68 -6.07 -7.64
C LYS A 388 -30.20 -6.26 -7.99
N ALA A 389 -29.85 -7.31 -8.75
CA ALA A 389 -28.46 -7.61 -9.12
C ALA A 389 -27.87 -6.64 -10.16
N ALA A 390 -28.70 -6.12 -11.08
CA ALA A 390 -28.26 -5.22 -12.14
C ALA A 390 -27.92 -3.79 -11.65
N LYS A 391 -28.33 -3.40 -10.43
CA LYS A 391 -28.01 -2.09 -9.82
C LYS A 391 -26.75 -2.12 -8.95
N ALA A 392 -26.24 -3.31 -8.63
CA ALA A 392 -25.08 -3.54 -7.77
C ALA A 392 -23.74 -3.70 -8.55
N LEU A 393 -23.82 -3.73 -9.88
CA LEU A 393 -22.70 -3.63 -10.82
C LEU A 393 -22.62 -2.19 -11.35
#